data_AF-A0A450ZIR6-F1
#
_entry.id   AF-A0A450ZIR6-F1
#
_cell.length_a   1.000
_cell.length_b   1.000
_cell.length_c   1.000
_cell.angle_alpha   90.00
_cell.angle_beta   90.00
_cell.angle_gamma   90.00
#
_symmetry.space_group_name_H-M   'P 1'
#
loop_
_entity.id
_entity.type
_entity.pdbx_description
1 polymer ?
#
loop_
_entity_poly.entity_id
_entity_poly.type
_entity_poly.pdbx_seq_one_letter_code
_entity_poly.pdbx_strand_id
1 'polypeptide(L)'
;MVVMHATVIDDRHIELSTPLGISPGSNVVVSIPEPSEGDSDRESWLNASLTGLSAAYGESEPEYGPELVREPNPEYGNDRR
;
A
#
# COMPACT_ATOMS: atom_id res chain seq x y z
N MET A 1 17.64 -5.39 1.69
CA MET A 1 17.66 -4.62 2.95
C MET A 1 17.66 -5.62 4.08
N VAL A 2 18.65 -5.59 4.98
CA VAL A 2 18.69 -6.49 6.15
C VAL A 2 17.97 -5.77 7.29
N VAL A 3 16.90 -6.36 7.80
CA VAL A 3 16.20 -5.86 8.98
C VAL A 3 16.68 -6.66 10.18
N MET A 4 17.05 -5.96 11.24
CA MET A 4 17.54 -6.57 12.47
C MET A 4 17.09 -5.76 13.67
N HIS A 5 16.91 -6.46 14.79
CA HIS A 5 16.54 -5.84 16.05
C HIS A 5 17.76 -5.18 16.69
N ALA A 6 17.53 -3.99 17.24
CA ALA A 6 18.50 -3.25 18.01
C ALA A 6 17.77 -2.53 19.15
N THR A 7 18.48 -2.29 20.24
CA THR A 7 17.98 -1.53 21.39
C THR A 7 18.70 -0.20 21.43
N VAL A 8 17.94 0.89 21.61
CA VAL A 8 18.50 2.22 21.82
C VAL A 8 19.02 2.29 23.25
N ILE A 9 20.31 2.56 23.41
CA ILE A 9 20.95 2.72 24.73
C ILE A 9 20.89 4.19 25.16
N ASP A 10 21.20 5.09 24.23
CA ASP A 10 21.11 6.54 24.39
C ASP A 10 20.92 7.24 23.03
N ASP A 11 21.04 8.57 22.99
CA ASP A 11 20.86 9.40 21.80
C ASP A 11 21.95 9.21 20.72
N ARG A 12 23.02 8.46 21.02
CA ARG A 12 24.19 8.26 20.15
C ARG A 12 24.55 6.80 19.93
N HIS A 13 23.98 5.87 20.71
CA HIS A 13 24.36 4.46 20.70
C HIS A 13 23.14 3.54 20.58
N ILE A 14 23.25 2.59 19.64
CA ILE A 14 22.35 1.45 19.50
C ILE A 14 23.13 0.16 19.71
N GLU A 15 22.54 -0.79 20.44
CA GLU A 15 23.09 -2.13 20.62
C GLU A 15 22.36 -3.12 19.71
N LEU A 16 23.09 -3.79 18.84
CA LEU A 16 22.53 -4.77 17.91
C LEU A 16 22.27 -6.09 18.64
N SER A 17 21.11 -6.70 18.44
CA SER A 17 20.82 -8.03 19.02
C SER A 17 21.70 -9.14 18.46
N THR A 18 22.30 -8.94 17.28
CA THR A 18 23.26 -9.86 16.67
C THR A 18 24.39 -9.08 15.98
N PRO A 19 25.62 -9.63 15.92
CA PRO A 19 26.75 -8.94 15.29
C PRO A 19 26.53 -8.66 13.79
N LEU A 20 26.79 -7.42 13.38
CA LEU A 20 26.84 -7.02 11.98
C LEU A 20 28.20 -7.49 11.42
N GLY A 21 28.20 -8.49 10.53
CA GLY A 21 29.40 -9.07 9.93
C GLY A 21 30.14 -8.15 8.94
N ILE A 22 30.27 -6.87 9.25
CA ILE A 22 30.92 -5.84 8.44
C ILE A 22 32.20 -5.35 9.11
N SER A 23 33.12 -4.83 8.31
CA SER A 23 34.40 -4.34 8.81
C SER A 23 34.22 -3.06 9.66
N PRO A 24 35.00 -2.89 10.74
CA PRO A 24 35.02 -1.64 11.49
C PRO A 24 35.28 -0.42 10.59
N GLY A 25 34.56 0.68 10.83
CA GLY A 25 34.64 1.91 10.02
C GLY A 25 33.76 1.94 8.77
N SER A 26 33.01 0.87 8.49
CA SER A 26 32.03 0.86 7.41
C SER A 26 30.85 1.80 7.73
N ASN A 27 30.36 2.51 6.71
CA ASN A 27 29.17 3.34 6.83
C ASN A 27 27.90 2.46 6.86
N VAL A 28 26.98 2.78 7.75
CA VAL A 28 25.65 2.14 7.84
C VAL A 28 24.55 3.19 7.75
N VAL A 29 23.42 2.80 7.16
CA VAL A 29 22.20 3.62 7.14
C VAL A 29 21.24 3.05 8.16
N VAL A 30 20.78 3.87 9.09
CA VAL A 30 19.79 3.50 10.10
C VAL A 30 18.45 4.09 9.68
N SER A 31 17.44 3.22 9.57
CA SER A 31 16.05 3.63 9.36
C SER A 31 15.29 3.33 10.64
N ILE A 32 14.73 4.37 11.24
CA ILE A 32 13.84 4.25 12.41
C ILE A 32 12.43 4.26 11.82
N PRO A 33 11.64 3.17 11.97
CA PRO A 33 10.24 3.23 11.59
C PRO A 33 9.59 4.29 12.47
N GLU A 34 8.86 5.22 11.87
CA GLU A 34 8.01 6.09 12.66
C GLU A 34 7.09 5.20 13.49
N PRO A 35 6.86 5.51 14.79
CA PRO A 35 5.73 4.91 15.47
C PRO A 35 4.55 5.15 14.54
N SER A 36 3.73 4.13 14.29
CA SER A 36 2.55 4.29 13.46
C SER A 36 1.69 5.40 14.07
N GLU A 37 1.95 6.66 13.70
CA GLU A 37 1.00 7.75 13.78
C GLU A 37 -0.20 7.20 13.06
N GLY A 38 -1.29 7.12 13.83
CA GLY A 38 -2.14 5.96 13.84
C GLY A 38 -2.66 5.55 12.47
N ASP A 39 -3.14 4.32 12.44
CA ASP A 39 -4.03 3.78 11.43
C ASP A 39 -5.16 4.77 11.03
N SER A 40 -5.39 5.89 11.73
CA SER A 40 -6.34 6.95 11.36
C SER A 40 -6.22 7.45 9.92
N ASP A 41 -5.01 7.69 9.41
CA ASP A 41 -4.87 8.18 8.03
C ASP A 41 -5.21 7.05 7.06
N ARG A 42 -4.66 5.86 7.30
CA ARG A 42 -4.93 4.67 6.50
C ARG A 42 -6.41 4.30 6.49
N GLU A 43 -7.08 4.30 7.64
CA GLU A 43 -8.50 4.06 7.81
C GLU A 43 -9.34 5.16 7.15
N SER A 44 -8.89 6.42 7.19
CA SER A 44 -9.51 7.52 6.43
C SER A 44 -9.47 7.26 4.92
N TRP A 45 -8.30 6.85 4.39
CA TRP A 45 -8.14 6.47 2.99
C TRP A 45 -8.98 5.26 2.59
N LEU A 46 -9.06 4.23 3.46
CA LEU A 46 -9.87 3.04 3.23
C LEU A 46 -11.37 3.38 3.19
N ASN A 47 -11.85 4.19 4.13
CA ASN A 47 -13.25 4.63 4.17
C ASN A 47 -13.61 5.50 2.96
N ALA A 48 -12.73 6.41 2.55
CA ALA A 48 -12.93 7.21 1.34
C ALA A 48 -13.01 6.32 0.09
N SER A 49 -12.13 5.33 -0.01
CA SER A 49 -12.10 4.38 -1.14
C SER A 49 -13.37 3.53 -1.19
N LEU A 50 -13.83 3.01 -0.05
CA LEU A 50 -15.05 2.23 0.05
C LEU A 50 -16.30 3.04 -0.32
N THR A 51 -16.35 4.30 0.13
CA THR A 51 -17.43 5.23 -0.20
C THR A 51 -17.47 5.50 -1.70
N GLY A 52 -16.33 5.79 -2.33
CA GLY A 52 -16.24 6.00 -3.77
C GLY A 52 -16.65 4.78 -4.58
N LEU A 53 -16.23 3.58 -4.15
CA LEU A 53 -16.60 2.33 -4.81
C LEU A 53 -18.12 2.08 -4.74
N SER A 54 -18.70 2.25 -3.55
CA SER A 54 -20.14 2.08 -3.33
C SER A 54 -20.97 3.08 -4.14
N ALA A 55 -20.46 4.29 -4.37
CA ALA A 55 -21.12 5.29 -5.18
C ALA A 55 -21.04 4.98 -6.69
N ALA A 56 -19.93 4.42 -7.17
CA ALA A 56 -19.73 4.11 -8.57
C ALA A 56 -20.52 2.87 -9.04
N TYR A 57 -20.63 1.86 -8.18
CA TYR A 57 -21.25 0.56 -8.48
C TYR A 57 -22.46 0.26 -7.58
N GLY A 58 -23.20 1.31 -7.19
CA GLY A 58 -24.42 1.18 -6.39
C GLY A 58 -25.68 1.13 -7.25
N GLU A 59 -26.85 1.11 -6.61
CA GLU A 59 -28.17 1.12 -7.28
C GLU A 59 -28.40 2.32 -8.23
N SER A 60 -27.53 3.33 -8.17
CA SER A 60 -27.56 4.52 -9.03
C SER A 60 -26.68 4.38 -10.28
N GLU A 61 -26.04 3.22 -10.49
CA GLU A 61 -25.25 2.93 -11.68
C GLU A 61 -26.15 2.99 -12.93
N PRO A 62 -25.76 3.75 -13.98
CA PRO A 62 -26.52 3.81 -15.21
C PRO A 62 -26.38 2.49 -15.98
N GLU A 63 -27.45 2.07 -16.65
CA GLU A 63 -27.39 0.94 -17.57
C GLU A 63 -26.45 1.27 -18.74
N TYR A 64 -25.45 0.42 -18.97
CA TYR A 64 -24.48 0.61 -20.04
C TYR A 64 -24.93 -0.12 -21.30
N GLY A 65 -25.84 0.49 -22.03
CA GLY A 65 -26.37 -0.06 -23.27
C GLY A 65 -25.36 -0.08 -24.44
N PRO A 66 -25.61 -0.90 -25.48
CA PRO A 66 -24.74 -1.00 -26.66
C PRO A 66 -24.56 0.33 -27.41
N GLU A 67 -25.47 1.28 -27.25
CA GLU A 67 -25.38 2.64 -27.80
C GLU A 67 -24.22 3.47 -27.24
N LEU A 68 -23.67 3.11 -26.07
CA LEU A 68 -22.51 3.77 -25.47
C LEU A 68 -21.18 3.23 -26.01
N VAL A 69 -21.21 2.15 -26.81
CA VAL A 69 -20.02 1.55 -27.41
C VAL A 69 -19.51 2.42 -28.55
N ARG A 70 -18.32 3.01 -28.38
CA ARG A 70 -17.67 3.83 -29.41
C ARG A 70 -17.11 3.00 -30.56
N GLU A 71 -16.47 1.88 -30.23
CA GLU A 71 -15.91 0.94 -31.18
C GLU A 71 -16.17 -0.48 -30.67
N PRO A 72 -16.87 -1.33 -31.43
CA PRO A 72 -17.18 -2.68 -31.00
C PRO A 72 -15.90 -3.53 -30.96
N ASN A 73 -15.69 -4.24 -29.86
CA ASN A 73 -14.57 -5.17 -29.73
C ASN A 73 -14.92 -6.52 -30.41
N PRO A 74 -14.27 -6.88 -31.53
CA PRO A 74 -14.59 -8.09 -32.29
C PRO A 74 -14.23 -9.39 -31.56
N GLU A 75 -13.35 -9.33 -30.55
CA GLU A 75 -12.99 -10.51 -29.73
C GLU A 75 -13.97 -10.73 -28.56
N TYR A 76 -14.87 -9.78 -28.30
CA TYR A 76 -15.89 -9.89 -27.27
C TYR A 76 -17.06 -10.73 -27.80
N GLY A 77 -16.97 -12.05 -27.64
CA GLY A 77 -17.98 -13.00 -28.13
C GLY A 77 -19.34 -12.84 -27.45
N ASN A 78 -20.39 -12.61 -28.25
CA ASN A 78 -21.79 -12.47 -27.82
C ASN A 78 -22.48 -13.82 -27.46
N ASP A 79 -21.72 -14.85 -27.07
CA ASP A 79 -22.17 -16.25 -26.99
C ASP A 79 -22.77 -16.66 -25.62
N ARG A 80 -23.22 -15.70 -24.81
CA ARG A 80 -23.95 -15.98 -23.57
C ARG A 80 -25.38 -15.46 -23.67
N ARG A 81 -26.24 -16.25 -24.30
CA ARG A 81 -27.70 -16.22 -24.10
C ARG A 81 -28.14 -17.50 -23.40
#